data_AF-A0A7L2IBU2-F1
#
_entry.id   AF-A0A7L2IBU2-F1
#
_cell.length_a   1.000
_cell.length_b   1.000
_cell.length_c   1.000
_cell.angle_alpha   90.00
_cell.angle_beta   90.00
_cell.angle_gamma   90.00
#
_symmetry.space_group_name_H-M   'P 1'
#
loop_
_entity.id
_entity.type
_entity.pdbx_description
1 polymer ?
#
loop_
_entity_poly.entity_id
_entity_poly.type
_entity_poly.pdbx_seq_one_letter_code
_entity_poly.pdbx_strand_id
1 'polypeptide(L)' 'VKHVTGIPHSSTGQAIVERVNRTLKEYLAKQKDAEIMDPTVRLSKVLFTFNYLSINSDSEQPPVVIHSNKTG' A
#
# COMPACT_ATOMS: atom_id res chain seq x y z
N VAL A 1 -17.51 7.90 11.37
CA VAL A 1 -16.75 6.65 11.09
C VAL A 1 -17.41 5.51 11.82
N LYS A 2 -17.69 4.38 11.15
CA LYS A 2 -18.24 3.16 11.78
C LYS A 2 -17.11 2.15 11.95
N HIS A 3 -16.94 1.60 13.15
CA HIS A 3 -15.90 0.61 13.43
C HIS A 3 -16.44 -0.80 13.23
N VAL A 4 -15.71 -1.62 12.47
CA VAL A 4 -15.99 -3.04 12.28
C VAL A 4 -14.72 -3.81 12.61
N THR A 5 -14.81 -4.75 13.55
CA THR A 5 -13.70 -5.63 13.93
C THR A 5 -13.93 -7.04 13.39
N GLY A 6 -12.85 -7.75 13.09
CA GLY A 6 -12.90 -9.14 12.63
C GLY A 6 -13.20 -10.14 13.75
N ILE A 7 -13.21 -11.41 13.38
CA ILE A 7 -13.31 -12.52 14.32
C ILE A 7 -11.97 -12.62 15.10
N PRO A 8 -12.00 -12.75 16.44
CA PRO A 8 -10.79 -12.95 17.23
C PRO A 8 -9.93 -14.08 16.65
N HIS A 9 -8.63 -13.85 16.54
CA HIS A 9 -7.65 -14.81 16.00
C HIS A 9 -7.84 -15.22 14.52
N SER A 10 -8.69 -14.52 13.75
CA SER A 10 -8.87 -14.75 12.33
C SER A 10 -8.45 -13.53 11.50
N SER A 11 -7.46 -13.71 10.63
CA SER A 11 -7.01 -12.68 9.68
C SER A 11 -7.88 -12.58 8.42
N THR A 12 -8.88 -13.46 8.25
CA THR A 12 -9.64 -13.60 7.00
C THR A 12 -10.32 -12.29 6.57
N GLY A 13 -10.75 -11.46 7.53
CA GLY A 13 -11.34 -10.14 7.25
C GLY A 13 -10.37 -9.06 6.81
N GLN A 14 -9.06 -9.30 6.85
CA GLN A 14 -8.00 -8.31 6.58
C GLN A 14 -6.94 -8.81 5.58
N ALA A 15 -7.18 -9.93 4.89
CA ALA A 15 -6.22 -10.53 3.97
C ALA A 15 -5.68 -9.56 2.90
N ILE A 16 -6.51 -8.64 2.40
CA ILE A 16 -6.09 -7.61 1.44
C ILE A 16 -5.06 -6.67 2.08
N VAL A 17 -5.31 -6.20 3.31
CA VAL A 17 -4.40 -5.32 4.05
C VAL A 17 -3.07 -6.04 4.30
N GLU A 18 -3.11 -7.31 4.68
CA GLU A 18 -1.91 -8.12 4.90
C GLU A 18 -1.10 -8.31 3.59
N ARG A 19 -1.77 -8.59 2.46
CA ARG A 19 -1.12 -8.68 1.14
C ARG A 19 -0.44 -7.36 0.77
N VAL A 20 -1.12 -6.24 0.95
CA VAL A 20 -0.57 -4.90 0.67
C VAL A 20 0.64 -4.61 1.58
N ASN A 21 0.56 -4.94 2.87
CA ASN A 21 1.68 -4.78 3.80
C ASN A 21 2.91 -5.59 3.38
N ARG A 22 2.72 -6.82 2.87
CA ARG A 22 3.83 -7.62 2.32
C ARG A 22 4.46 -6.92 1.11
N THR A 23 3.66 -6.46 0.17
CA THR A 23 4.16 -5.72 -1.01
C THR A 23 4.90 -4.44 -0.62
N LEU A 24 4.40 -3.67 0.35
CA LEU A 24 5.11 -2.49 0.86
C LEU A 24 6.49 -2.84 1.44
N LYS A 25 6.59 -3.93 2.22
CA LYS A 25 7.88 -4.40 2.75
C LYS A 25 8.85 -4.79 1.63
N GLU A 26 8.37 -5.42 0.57
CA GLU A 26 9.19 -5.74 -0.61
C GLU A 26 9.71 -4.49 -1.31
N TYR A 27 8.87 -3.45 -1.47
CA TYR A 27 9.29 -2.17 -2.04
C TYR A 27 10.32 -1.47 -1.15
N LEU A 28 10.11 -1.47 0.17
CA LEU A 28 11.06 -0.93 1.15
C LEU A 28 12.41 -1.65 1.06
N ALA A 29 12.43 -2.96 0.89
CA ALA A 29 13.67 -3.75 0.77
C ALA A 29 14.43 -3.48 -0.53
N LYS A 30 13.74 -3.08 -1.62
CA LYS A 30 14.34 -2.78 -2.93
C LYS A 30 14.89 -1.36 -3.05
N GLN A 31 14.61 -0.48 -2.09
CA GLN A 31 15.10 0.90 -2.13
C GLN A 31 16.62 0.97 -1.94
N LYS A 32 17.28 1.73 -2.82
CA LYS A 32 18.69 2.09 -2.66
C LYS A 32 18.87 3.04 -1.46
N ASP A 33 20.02 2.94 -0.81
CA ASP A 33 20.43 3.79 0.33
C ASP A 33 19.42 3.78 1.50
N ALA A 34 18.66 2.68 1.62
CA ALA A 34 17.60 2.52 2.60
C ALA A 34 18.08 2.64 4.06
N GLU A 35 19.37 2.40 4.32
CA GLU A 35 20.00 2.47 5.64
C GLU A 35 20.38 3.90 6.04
N ILE A 36 20.54 4.81 5.07
CA ILE A 36 21.01 6.19 5.28
C ILE A 36 19.84 7.18 5.22
N MET A 37 18.74 6.79 4.57
CA MET A 37 17.56 7.62 4.36
C MET A 37 16.69 7.71 5.61
N ASP A 38 16.17 8.92 5.91
CA ASP A 38 15.16 9.11 6.95
C ASP A 38 13.97 8.13 6.76
N PRO A 39 13.52 7.42 7.81
CA PRO A 39 12.46 6.42 7.69
C PRO A 39 11.15 6.94 7.11
N THR A 40 10.80 8.19 7.40
CA THR A 40 9.57 8.82 6.88
C THR A 40 9.71 9.09 5.40
N VAL A 41 10.84 9.69 4.98
CA VAL A 41 11.12 9.94 3.56
C VAL A 41 11.15 8.62 2.77
N ARG A 42 11.76 7.59 3.36
CA ARG A 42 11.83 6.25 2.78
C ARG A 42 10.43 5.67 2.55
N LEU A 43 9.56 5.74 3.55
CA LEU A 43 8.17 5.29 3.45
C LEU A 43 7.37 6.12 2.44
N SER A 44 7.49 7.44 2.45
CA SER A 44 6.81 8.34 1.52
C SER A 44 7.14 8.02 0.06
N LYS A 45 8.41 7.71 -0.25
CA LYS A 45 8.81 7.29 -1.59
C LYS A 45 8.14 5.99 -2.03
N VAL A 46 8.07 4.98 -1.15
CA VAL A 46 7.37 3.72 -1.45
C VAL A 46 5.89 3.97 -1.71
N LEU A 47 5.22 4.75 -0.84
CA LEU A 47 3.82 5.08 -0.98
C LEU A 47 3.54 5.87 -2.25
N PHE A 48 4.41 6.80 -2.62
CA PHE A 48 4.28 7.55 -3.86
C PHE A 48 4.35 6.63 -5.07
N THR A 49 5.38 5.79 -5.15
CA THR A 49 5.51 4.82 -6.25
C THR A 49 4.30 3.90 -6.31
N PHE A 50 3.90 3.31 -5.18
CA PHE A 50 2.80 2.35 -5.14
C PHE A 50 1.44 2.97 -5.50
N ASN A 51 1.15 4.19 -5.06
CA ASN A 51 -0.17 4.81 -5.25
C ASN A 51 -0.31 5.58 -6.57
N TYR A 52 0.80 6.09 -7.13
CA TYR A 52 0.77 6.99 -8.29
C TYR A 52 1.43 6.42 -9.54
N LEU A 53 2.41 5.52 -9.40
CA LEU A 53 3.22 5.04 -10.52
C LEU A 53 3.01 3.55 -10.83
N SER A 54 2.62 2.75 -9.84
CA SER A 54 2.41 1.31 -10.01
C SER A 54 1.05 1.03 -10.64
N ILE A 55 1.08 0.30 -11.75
CA ILE A 55 -0.08 -0.38 -12.34
C ILE A 55 0.03 -1.85 -11.89
N ASN A 56 -1.01 -2.35 -11.24
CA ASN A 56 -1.09 -3.70 -10.68
C ASN A 56 -1.94 -4.60 -11.58
N SER A 57 -1.79 -5.92 -11.46
CA SER A 57 -2.53 -6.90 -12.29
C SER A 57 -4.05 -6.76 -12.21
N ASP A 58 -4.54 -6.19 -11.11
CA ASP A 58 -5.96 -6.12 -10.79
C ASP A 58 -6.62 -4.85 -11.37
N SER A 59 -5.83 -3.90 -11.90
CA SER A 59 -6.33 -2.70 -12.58
C SER A 59 -5.30 -2.05 -13.51
N GLU A 60 -5.71 -1.67 -14.71
CA GLU A 60 -4.87 -0.98 -15.70
C GLU A 60 -4.52 0.48 -15.33
N GLN A 61 -5.03 0.98 -14.20
CA GLN A 61 -4.86 2.36 -13.75
C GLN A 61 -4.22 2.39 -12.36
N PRO A 62 -3.37 3.40 -12.07
CA PRO A 62 -2.83 3.57 -10.73
C PRO A 62 -3.91 3.83 -9.67
N PRO A 63 -3.69 3.46 -8.40
CA PRO A 63 -4.66 3.65 -7.32
C PRO A 63 -5.22 5.07 -7.20
N VAL A 64 -4.41 6.11 -7.45
CA VAL A 64 -4.87 7.50 -7.43
C VAL A 64 -5.98 7.79 -8.44
N VAL A 65 -5.91 7.22 -9.65
CA VAL A 65 -6.90 7.45 -10.70
C VAL A 65 -8.23 6.78 -10.33
N ILE A 66 -8.15 5.55 -9.82
CA ILE A 66 -9.32 4.78 -9.37
C ILE A 66 -10.01 5.49 -8.21
N HIS A 67 -9.25 6.05 -7.27
CA HIS A 67 -9.82 6.79 -6.15
C HIS A 67 -10.54 8.05 -6.64
N SER A 68 -9.88 8.88 -7.45
CA SER A 68 -10.44 10.12 -7.98
C SER A 68 -11.75 9.90 -8.75
N ASN A 69 -11.81 8.84 -9.55
CA ASN A 69 -13.01 8.49 -10.33
C ASN A 69 -14.19 8.00 -9.47
N LYS A 70 -13.95 7.52 -8.24
CA LYS A 70 -15.01 7.10 -7.30
C LYS A 70 -15.54 8.24 -6.44
N THR A 71 -14.79 9.34 -6.35
CA THR A 71 -15.13 10.53 -5.56
C THR A 71 -15.74 11.66 -6.40
N GLY A 72 -15.82 11.50 -7.72
CA GLY A 72 -16.47 12.43 -8.65
C GLY A 72 -17.95 12.12 -8.88
#